data_AF-A0A958LJX2-F1
#
_entry.id   AF-A0A958LJX2-F1
#
_cell.length_a   1.000
_cell.length_b   1.000
_cell.length_c   1.000
_cell.angle_alpha   90.00
_cell.angle_beta   90.00
_cell.angle_gamma   90.00
#
_symmetry.space_group_name_H-M   'P 1'
#
loop_
_entity.id
_entity.type
_entity.pdbx_description
1 polymer ?
#
loop_
_entity_poly.entity_id
_entity_poly.type
_entity_poly.pdbx_seq_one_letter_code
_entity_poly.pdbx_strand_id
1 'polypeptide(L)'
;MVTNELKAVAKKTSRMSRSHTSNVSSSPVRIKQNTKARLNDLLSLLNKHSFGRKLKPDDVIHYALGLVNETHVEEICESVLTNKDRLERLFRATKKEHRNLTKDQFYGLLMDGKVTMN
;
A
#
# COMPACT_ATOMS: atom_id res chain seq x y z
N MET A 1 -7.54 59.73 -30.27
CA MET A 1 -8.82 58.99 -30.25
C MET A 1 -8.59 57.64 -30.89
N VAL A 2 -8.33 56.61 -30.08
CA VAL A 2 -9.26 55.53 -29.68
C VAL A 2 -9.68 54.64 -30.86
N THR A 3 -9.16 53.40 -30.89
CA THR A 3 -9.98 52.18 -31.00
C THR A 3 -9.19 50.99 -30.45
N ASN A 4 -9.49 50.61 -29.21
CA ASN A 4 -8.96 49.42 -28.55
C ASN A 4 -10.17 48.56 -28.12
N GLU A 5 -10.90 48.01 -29.10
CA GLU A 5 -12.18 47.31 -28.84
C GLU A 5 -12.20 45.82 -29.23
N LEU A 6 -11.08 45.20 -29.64
CA LEU A 6 -11.10 43.81 -30.12
C LEU A 6 -10.54 42.75 -29.16
N LYS A 7 -10.53 43.00 -27.84
CA LYS A 7 -10.10 42.00 -26.84
C LYS A 7 -11.10 41.73 -25.70
N ALA A 8 -12.41 41.79 -25.98
CA ALA A 8 -13.44 41.58 -24.95
C ALA A 8 -14.32 40.32 -25.11
N VAL A 9 -14.14 39.47 -26.13
CA VAL A 9 -15.10 38.38 -26.44
C VAL A 9 -14.45 36.98 -26.49
N ALA A 10 -13.47 36.70 -25.63
CA ALA A 10 -12.86 35.36 -25.56
C ALA A 10 -12.66 34.83 -24.13
N LYS A 11 -13.38 35.37 -23.14
CA LYS A 11 -13.31 34.87 -21.75
C LYS A 11 -14.69 34.62 -21.16
N LYS A 12 -15.53 33.91 -21.91
CA LYS A 12 -16.73 33.26 -21.37
C LYS A 12 -16.26 31.95 -20.72
N THR A 13 -15.73 32.08 -19.52
CA THR A 13 -15.46 30.97 -18.61
C THR A 13 -16.77 30.19 -18.42
N SER A 14 -16.75 28.91 -18.79
CA SER A 14 -17.74 27.94 -18.38
C SER A 14 -17.72 27.84 -16.85
N ARG A 15 -18.56 28.64 -16.19
CA ARG A 15 -18.87 28.45 -14.77
C ARG A 15 -19.69 27.17 -14.65
N MET A 16 -19.01 26.03 -14.58
CA MET A 16 -19.61 24.79 -14.10
C MET A 16 -20.02 25.02 -12.65
N SER A 17 -21.32 24.94 -12.39
CA SER A 17 -21.90 24.94 -11.05
C SER A 17 -21.26 23.80 -10.24
N ARG A 18 -20.54 24.14 -9.17
CA ARG A 18 -20.14 23.16 -8.16
C ARG A 18 -21.41 22.63 -7.53
N SER A 19 -21.83 21.43 -7.92
CA SER A 19 -22.83 20.69 -7.17
C SER A 19 -22.26 20.48 -5.76
N HIS A 20 -23.07 20.79 -4.75
CA HIS A 20 -22.73 20.60 -3.36
C HIS A 20 -22.71 19.09 -3.10
N THR A 21 -21.55 18.46 -3.33
CA THR A 21 -21.32 17.08 -2.90
C THR A 21 -21.18 17.10 -1.40
N SER A 22 -22.10 16.45 -0.70
CA SER A 22 -21.99 16.12 0.72
C SER A 22 -20.55 15.74 1.03
N ASN A 23 -19.93 16.38 2.04
CA ASN A 23 -18.54 16.17 2.44
C ASN A 23 -18.31 14.71 2.83
N VAL A 24 -18.00 13.85 1.85
CA VAL A 24 -17.41 12.55 2.12
C VAL A 24 -15.95 12.83 2.48
N SER A 25 -15.59 12.62 3.74
CA SER A 25 -14.22 12.81 4.21
C SER A 25 -13.30 11.74 3.60
N SER A 26 -12.80 12.00 2.40
CA SER A 26 -11.85 11.11 1.72
C SER A 26 -10.42 11.56 1.95
N SER A 27 -9.56 10.67 2.47
CA SER A 27 -8.12 10.89 2.52
C SER A 27 -7.42 10.23 1.32
N PRO A 28 -6.54 10.94 0.59
CA PRO A 28 -5.84 10.35 -0.55
C PRO A 28 -4.78 9.32 -0.09
N VAL A 29 -4.92 8.07 -0.56
CA VAL A 29 -3.93 7.00 -0.35
C VAL A 29 -3.05 6.87 -1.60
N ARG A 30 -1.74 6.97 -1.42
CA ARG A 30 -0.78 6.74 -2.51
C ARG A 30 -0.47 5.26 -2.62
N ILE A 31 -0.74 4.69 -3.79
CA ILE A 31 -0.44 3.29 -4.11
C ILE A 31 0.65 3.19 -5.18
N LYS A 32 1.47 2.14 -5.11
CA LYS A 32 2.50 1.86 -6.14
C LYS A 32 1.84 1.51 -7.48
N GLN A 33 2.52 1.79 -8.58
CA GLN A 33 2.01 1.56 -9.94
C GLN A 33 1.65 0.09 -10.18
N ASN A 34 2.45 -0.86 -9.68
CA ASN A 34 2.17 -2.29 -9.81
C ASN A 34 0.86 -2.68 -9.13
N THR A 35 0.58 -2.14 -7.95
CA THR A 35 -0.67 -2.39 -7.21
C THR A 35 -1.86 -1.78 -7.95
N LYS A 36 -1.70 -0.57 -8.50
CA LYS A 36 -2.72 0.08 -9.33
C LYS A 36 -3.08 -0.76 -10.56
N ALA A 37 -2.09 -1.32 -11.24
CA ALA A 37 -2.33 -2.16 -12.42
C ALA A 37 -3.16 -3.40 -12.05
N ARG A 38 -2.76 -4.14 -11.00
CA ARG A 38 -3.51 -5.30 -10.50
C ARG A 38 -4.94 -4.95 -10.10
N LEU A 39 -5.14 -3.81 -9.45
CA LEU A 39 -6.47 -3.34 -9.05
C LEU A 39 -7.35 -3.07 -10.27
N ASN A 40 -6.80 -2.44 -11.32
CA ASN A 40 -7.54 -2.18 -12.56
C ASN A 40 -7.91 -3.47 -13.28
N ASP A 41 -7.00 -4.45 -13.34
CA ASP A 41 -7.26 -5.75 -13.96
C ASP A 41 -8.41 -6.46 -13.24
N LEU A 42 -8.37 -6.47 -11.90
CA LEU A 42 -9.41 -7.05 -11.06
C LEU A 42 -10.76 -6.33 -11.25
N LEU A 43 -10.77 -4.99 -11.29
CA LEU A 43 -11.97 -4.23 -11.62
C LEU A 43 -12.52 -4.53 -13.01
N SER A 44 -11.66 -4.75 -14.00
CA SER A 44 -12.09 -5.09 -15.36
C SER A 44 -12.78 -6.45 -15.39
N LEU A 45 -12.32 -7.42 -14.59
CA LEU A 45 -12.92 -8.74 -14.46
C LEU A 45 -14.27 -8.65 -13.73
N LEU A 46 -14.32 -7.99 -12.57
CA LEU A 46 -15.55 -7.85 -11.80
C LEU A 46 -16.64 -7.11 -12.56
N ASN A 47 -16.30 -6.02 -13.26
CA ASN A 47 -17.27 -5.24 -14.02
C ASN A 47 -17.74 -5.92 -15.32
N LYS A 48 -17.04 -6.95 -15.82
CA LYS A 48 -17.53 -7.76 -16.95
C LYS A 48 -18.70 -8.66 -16.55
N HIS A 49 -18.71 -9.10 -15.29
CA HIS A 49 -19.71 -10.05 -14.77
C HIS A 49 -20.75 -9.39 -13.87
N SER A 50 -20.52 -8.17 -13.39
CA SER A 50 -21.48 -7.45 -12.54
C SER A 50 -22.65 -6.94 -13.36
N PHE A 51 -23.85 -7.43 -13.08
CA PHE A 51 -25.09 -6.79 -13.53
C PHE A 51 -25.40 -5.62 -12.59
N GLY A 52 -25.39 -4.38 -13.11
CA GLY A 52 -25.73 -3.18 -12.33
C GLY A 52 -24.65 -2.10 -12.29
N ARG A 53 -24.48 -1.45 -11.11
CA ARG A 53 -23.54 -0.33 -10.92
C ARG A 53 -22.10 -0.81 -11.03
N LYS A 54 -21.29 -0.07 -11.79
CA LYS A 54 -19.83 -0.31 -11.86
C LYS A 54 -19.19 -0.20 -10.48
N LEU A 55 -18.39 -1.20 -10.12
CA LEU A 55 -17.60 -1.21 -8.90
C LEU A 55 -16.51 -0.14 -8.94
N LYS A 56 -16.30 0.53 -7.81
CA LYS A 56 -15.19 1.46 -7.62
C LYS A 56 -13.97 0.74 -7.01
N PRO A 57 -12.75 1.29 -7.16
CA PRO A 57 -11.57 0.82 -6.45
C PRO A 57 -11.78 0.69 -4.93
N ASP A 58 -12.49 1.66 -4.35
CA ASP A 58 -12.74 1.73 -2.91
C ASP A 58 -13.54 0.53 -2.41
N ASP A 59 -14.59 0.12 -3.13
CA ASP A 59 -15.45 -1.02 -2.77
C ASP A 59 -14.63 -2.33 -2.71
N VAL A 60 -13.74 -2.52 -3.69
CA VAL A 60 -12.86 -3.70 -3.78
C VAL A 60 -11.83 -3.70 -2.64
N ILE A 61 -11.21 -2.57 -2.38
CA ILE A 61 -10.22 -2.44 -1.30
C ILE A 61 -10.89 -2.70 0.05
N HIS A 62 -12.07 -2.13 0.28
CA HIS A 62 -12.80 -2.29 1.53
C HIS A 62 -13.17 -3.75 1.79
N TYR A 63 -13.68 -4.45 0.75
CA TYR A 63 -13.96 -5.87 0.84
C TYR A 63 -12.69 -6.70 1.12
N ALA A 64 -11.60 -6.42 0.39
CA ALA A 64 -10.34 -7.13 0.56
C ALA A 64 -9.74 -6.95 1.97
N LEU A 65 -9.84 -5.76 2.55
CA LEU A 65 -9.38 -5.49 3.91
C LEU A 65 -10.19 -6.27 4.97
N GLY A 66 -11.46 -6.55 4.71
CA GLY A 66 -12.30 -7.38 5.59
C GLY A 66 -11.93 -8.87 5.59
N LEU A 67 -11.19 -9.35 4.58
CA LEU A 67 -10.72 -10.74 4.48
C LEU A 67 -9.34 -10.97 5.10
N VAL A 68 -8.67 -9.91 5.55
CA VAL A 68 -7.33 -10.01 6.14
C VAL A 68 -7.44 -10.59 7.55
N ASN A 69 -6.97 -11.82 7.70
CA ASN A 69 -6.86 -12.51 8.98
C ASN A 69 -5.49 -12.23 9.64
N GLU A 70 -5.36 -12.57 10.92
CA GLU A 70 -4.11 -12.44 11.69
C GLU A 70 -2.94 -13.18 11.03
N THR A 71 -3.18 -14.36 10.44
CA THR A 71 -2.17 -15.11 9.69
C THR A 71 -1.59 -14.31 8.53
N HIS A 72 -2.43 -13.59 7.80
CA HIS A 72 -1.99 -12.75 6.69
C HIS A 72 -1.23 -11.51 7.18
N VAL A 73 -1.56 -10.99 8.37
CA VAL A 73 -0.79 -9.92 8.99
C VAL A 73 0.63 -10.39 9.32
N GLU A 74 0.76 -11.58 9.88
CA GLU A 74 2.07 -12.19 10.17
C GLU A 74 2.89 -12.39 8.89
N GLU A 75 2.29 -12.96 7.84
CA GLU A 75 2.93 -13.15 6.53
C GLU A 75 3.38 -11.82 5.91
N ILE A 76 2.54 -10.78 5.98
CA ILE A 76 2.88 -9.45 5.47
C ILE A 76 4.07 -8.89 6.26
N CYS A 77 4.03 -8.96 7.59
CA CYS A 77 5.13 -8.51 8.44
C CYS A 77 6.43 -9.25 8.10
N GLU A 78 6.37 -10.56 7.87
CA GLU A 78 7.52 -11.39 7.50
C GLU A 78 8.05 -11.09 6.09
N SER A 79 7.16 -10.77 5.15
CA SER A 79 7.53 -10.38 3.78
C SER A 79 8.29 -9.06 3.71
N VAL A 80 8.06 -8.17 4.68
CA VAL A 80 8.69 -6.85 4.76
C VAL A 80 10.03 -6.91 5.51
N LEU A 81 10.27 -7.97 6.29
CA LEU A 81 11.52 -8.13 7.03
C LEU A 81 12.73 -8.20 6.08
N THR A 82 13.68 -7.30 6.28
CA THR A 82 14.96 -7.36 5.57
C THR A 82 15.85 -8.47 6.13
N ASN A 83 16.86 -8.91 5.37
CA ASN A 83 17.83 -9.89 5.87
C ASN A 83 18.53 -9.44 7.16
N LYS A 84 18.75 -8.12 7.33
CA LYS A 84 19.27 -7.54 8.57
C LYS A 84 18.29 -7.75 9.73
N ASP A 85 17.00 -7.51 9.51
CA ASP A 85 15.97 -7.70 10.53
C ASP A 85 15.81 -9.17 10.92
N ARG A 86 15.93 -10.09 9.95
CA ARG A 86 15.94 -11.54 10.18
C ARG A 86 17.12 -11.97 11.06
N LEU A 87 18.32 -11.48 10.72
CA LEU A 87 19.54 -11.70 11.52
C LEU A 87 19.40 -11.16 12.93
N GLU A 88 18.84 -9.96 13.08
CA GLU A 88 18.65 -9.35 14.39
C GLU A 88 17.59 -10.07 15.23
N ARG A 89 16.51 -10.56 14.60
CA ARG A 89 15.51 -11.41 15.25
C ARG A 89 16.15 -12.68 15.82
N LEU A 90 16.98 -13.38 15.02
CA LEU A 90 17.71 -14.56 15.47
C LEU A 90 18.72 -14.25 16.58
N PHE A 91 19.47 -13.14 16.45
CA PHE A 91 20.40 -12.73 17.50
C PHE A 91 19.68 -12.47 18.83
N ARG A 92 18.51 -11.84 18.79
CA ARG A 92 17.70 -11.61 19.98
C ARG A 92 17.14 -12.90 20.57
N ALA A 93 16.74 -13.86 19.75
CA ALA A 93 16.29 -15.18 20.21
C ALA A 93 17.42 -15.95 20.89
N THR A 94 18.57 -16.08 20.23
CA THR A 94 19.75 -16.78 20.76
C THR A 94 20.36 -16.09 21.99
N LYS A 95 20.31 -14.77 22.08
CA LYS A 95 20.74 -14.03 23.29
C LYS A 95 19.82 -14.26 24.49
N LYS A 96 18.53 -14.53 24.27
CA LYS A 96 17.62 -14.91 25.38
C LYS A 96 17.99 -16.27 25.96
N GLU A 97 18.39 -17.22 25.11
CA GLU A 97 18.85 -18.55 25.54
C GLU A 97 20.27 -18.50 26.13
N HIS A 98 21.13 -17.65 25.58
CA HIS A 98 22.52 -17.46 26.02
C HIS A 98 22.74 -16.01 26.49
N ARG A 99 22.55 -15.80 27.80
CA ARG A 99 22.52 -14.49 28.47
C ARG A 99 23.74 -13.58 28.19
N ASN A 100 24.88 -14.16 27.81
CA ASN A 100 26.15 -13.47 27.56
C ASN A 100 26.66 -13.59 26.11
N LEU A 101 25.77 -13.77 25.12
CA LEU A 101 26.18 -13.89 23.73
C LEU A 101 26.54 -12.53 23.11
N THR A 102 27.78 -12.37 22.64
CA THR A 102 28.23 -11.24 21.82
C THR A 102 27.91 -11.46 20.34
N LYS A 103 27.88 -10.39 19.54
CA LYS A 103 27.61 -10.49 18.09
C LYS A 103 28.62 -11.38 17.35
N ASP A 104 29.90 -11.29 17.70
CA ASP A 104 30.93 -12.15 17.10
C ASP A 104 30.74 -13.63 17.43
N GLN A 105 30.33 -13.95 18.65
CA GLN A 105 30.03 -15.33 19.04
C GLN A 105 28.78 -15.85 18.31
N PHE A 106 27.78 -14.99 18.12
CA PHE A 106 26.61 -15.31 17.31
C PHE A 106 26.96 -15.58 15.85
N TYR A 107 27.80 -14.73 15.23
CA TYR A 107 28.25 -14.97 13.86
C TYR A 107 29.07 -16.26 13.76
N GLY A 108 29.91 -16.55 14.75
CA GLY A 108 30.62 -17.83 14.84
C GLY A 108 29.67 -19.03 14.86
N LEU A 109 28.63 -18.99 15.71
CA LEU A 109 27.61 -20.05 15.81
C LEU A 109 26.75 -20.19 14.54
N LEU A 110 26.48 -19.07 13.85
CA LEU A 110 25.77 -19.05 12.57
C LEU A 110 26.62 -19.69 11.46
N MET A 111 27.92 -19.41 11.41
CA MET A 111 28.85 -19.99 10.44
C MET A 111 29.15 -21.47 10.72
N ASP A 112 29.17 -21.87 12.00
CA ASP A 112 29.28 -23.26 12.46
C ASP A 112 28.04 -24.11 12.12
N GLY A 113 26.95 -23.50 11.63
CA GLY A 113 25.69 -24.17 11.32
C GLY A 113 24.90 -24.64 12.54
N LYS A 114 25.29 -24.22 13.75
CA LYS A 114 24.60 -24.55 15.01
C LYS A 114 23.32 -23.74 15.21
N VAL A 115 23.20 -22.61 14.51
CA VAL A 115 21.99 -21.77 14.47
C VAL A 115 21.51 -21.74 13.02
N THR A 116 20.35 -22.32 12.73
CA THR A 116 19.77 -22.30 11.39
C THR A 116 18.63 -21.27 11.31
N MET A 117 18.61 -20.54 10.19
CA MET A 117 17.43 -19.77 9.77
C MET A 117 16.41 -20.80 9.25
N ASN A 118 15.46 -21.21 10.09
CA ASN A 118 14.27 -21.91 9.61
C ASN A 118 13.25 -20.88 9.10
#